data_AF-A0A9P6QU94-F1
#
_entry.id   AF-A0A9P6QU94-F1
#
_cell.length_a   1.000
_cell.length_b   1.000
_cell.length_c   1.000
_cell.angle_alpha   90.00
_cell.angle_beta   90.00
_cell.angle_gamma   90.00
#
_symmetry.space_group_name_H-M   'P 1'
#
loop_
_entity.id
_entity.type
_entity.pdbx_description
1 polymer ?
#
loop_
_entity_poly.entity_id
_entity_poly.type
_entity_poly.pdbx_seq_one_letter_code
_entity_poly.pdbx_strand_id
1 'polypeptide(L)'
;MSHHCHNEAHAHGHGHSHGHGHDDHDHDHDESPDSGLVHESLYQRIDHDNVTCLNEAEPNSGRSVIKPWHEKMDDTKFVESDADEQLIFRIPFTGLVKLKSITLRNDSGETAPRKMKAFINKDDLDFDNAESTVPTQEWDLVEDTHGQVAEYST
;
A
#
# COMPACT_ATOMS: atom_id res chain seq x y z
N MET A 1 -73.28 29.02 -37.09
CA MET A 1 -72.80 28.67 -35.73
C MET A 1 -72.07 29.90 -35.23
N SER A 2 -72.74 30.92 -34.68
CA SER A 2 -73.42 31.00 -33.38
C SER A 2 -72.44 31.20 -32.20
N HIS A 3 -72.32 32.48 -31.78
CA HIS A 3 -72.34 33.02 -30.41
C HIS A 3 -71.37 32.56 -29.29
N HIS A 4 -70.58 33.55 -28.81
CA HIS A 4 -70.39 34.03 -27.41
C HIS A 4 -69.74 33.17 -26.27
N CYS A 5 -68.70 33.79 -25.67
CA CYS A 5 -68.39 34.02 -24.23
C CYS A 5 -67.76 32.98 -23.26
N HIS A 6 -66.89 33.52 -22.36
CA HIS A 6 -66.43 33.07 -21.00
C HIS A 6 -65.57 31.79 -20.90
N ASN A 7 -64.68 31.53 -19.95
CA ASN A 7 -63.97 32.18 -18.82
C ASN A 7 -63.13 31.05 -18.12
N GLU A 8 -62.31 31.41 -17.12
CA GLU A 8 -61.67 30.57 -16.08
C GLU A 8 -60.27 29.99 -16.40
N ALA A 9 -59.31 29.83 -15.48
CA ALA A 9 -58.82 30.48 -14.25
C ALA A 9 -57.75 29.53 -13.62
N HIS A 10 -56.91 30.03 -12.70
CA HIS A 10 -56.02 29.31 -11.75
C HIS A 10 -54.64 28.85 -12.28
N ALA A 11 -53.49 28.95 -11.58
CA ALA A 11 -53.10 29.49 -10.26
C ALA A 11 -51.54 29.56 -10.13
N HIS A 12 -51.09 30.49 -9.28
CA HIS A 12 -49.86 30.62 -8.44
C HIS A 12 -48.62 29.71 -8.62
N GLY A 13 -47.42 30.31 -8.52
CA GLY A 13 -46.20 29.63 -8.06
C GLY A 13 -44.93 30.48 -8.03
N HIS A 14 -44.53 30.92 -6.83
CA HIS A 14 -43.25 31.57 -6.49
C HIS A 14 -42.04 30.67 -6.76
N GLY A 15 -40.91 31.22 -7.25
CA GLY A 15 -39.63 30.50 -7.34
C GLY A 15 -38.43 31.43 -7.18
N HIS A 16 -37.80 31.38 -6.02
CA HIS A 16 -36.64 32.16 -5.61
C HIS A 16 -35.35 31.70 -6.32
N SER A 17 -34.54 32.64 -6.82
CA SER A 17 -33.18 32.36 -7.27
C SER A 17 -32.21 32.40 -6.09
N HIS A 18 -31.63 31.25 -5.75
CA HIS A 18 -30.43 31.18 -4.92
C HIS A 18 -29.32 30.51 -5.73
N GLY A 19 -28.28 31.29 -6.05
CA GLY A 19 -27.00 30.75 -6.43
C GLY A 19 -26.34 30.11 -5.20
N HIS A 20 -25.88 28.89 -5.38
CA HIS A 20 -24.87 28.27 -4.52
C HIS A 20 -23.90 27.56 -5.45
N GLY A 21 -22.71 28.16 -5.60
CA GLY A 21 -21.55 27.45 -6.09
C GLY A 21 -21.25 26.35 -5.09
N HIS A 22 -21.35 25.11 -5.55
CA HIS A 22 -20.82 23.99 -4.80
C HIS A 22 -19.40 23.79 -5.28
N ASP A 23 -18.50 23.97 -4.31
CA ASP A 23 -17.11 23.57 -4.31
C ASP A 23 -17.05 22.10 -4.75
N ASP A 24 -16.61 21.86 -6.00
CA ASP A 24 -16.27 20.53 -6.49
C ASP A 24 -15.08 20.04 -5.66
N HIS A 25 -15.38 19.23 -4.64
CA HIS A 25 -14.39 18.38 -3.99
C HIS A 25 -13.92 17.35 -5.02
N ASP A 26 -12.86 17.72 -5.73
CA ASP A 26 -12.04 16.86 -6.57
C ASP A 26 -11.39 15.80 -5.66
N HIS A 27 -12.14 14.73 -5.40
CA HIS A 27 -11.55 13.46 -5.01
C HIS A 27 -11.08 12.80 -6.31
N ASP A 28 -9.83 13.10 -6.68
CA ASP A 28 -9.05 12.36 -7.67
C ASP A 28 -8.97 10.89 -7.24
N HIS A 29 -10.01 10.15 -7.58
CA HIS A 29 -10.01 8.70 -7.62
C HIS A 29 -9.65 8.36 -9.06
N ASP A 30 -8.35 8.19 -9.33
CA ASP A 30 -7.87 7.52 -10.53
C ASP A 30 -8.42 6.08 -10.53
N GLU A 31 -9.66 5.94 -10.97
CA GLU A 31 -10.25 4.65 -11.33
C GLU A 31 -9.88 4.36 -12.77
N SER A 32 -8.65 3.93 -12.97
CA SER A 32 -8.26 3.20 -14.16
C SER A 32 -8.84 1.76 -14.06
N PRO A 33 -9.81 1.36 -14.91
CA PRO A 33 -10.53 0.11 -14.76
C PRO A 33 -9.77 -1.03 -15.44
N ASP A 34 -8.62 -1.41 -14.86
CA ASP A 34 -7.94 -2.64 -15.25
C ASP A 34 -7.63 -3.50 -14.01
N SER A 35 -8.39 -4.60 -13.92
CA SER A 35 -8.11 -5.80 -13.12
C SER A 35 -8.40 -5.77 -11.60
N GLY A 36 -9.68 -5.63 -11.21
CA GLY A 36 -10.43 -6.67 -10.47
C GLY A 36 -9.97 -7.22 -9.10
N LEU A 37 -8.87 -6.75 -8.52
CA LEU A 37 -8.45 -7.01 -7.16
C LEU A 37 -7.87 -5.72 -6.60
N VAL A 38 -8.71 -4.93 -5.91
CA VAL A 38 -8.17 -3.93 -4.99
C VAL A 38 -7.57 -4.72 -3.82
N HIS A 39 -6.34 -5.20 -3.99
CA HIS A 39 -5.51 -5.64 -2.87
C HIS A 39 -5.26 -4.39 -2.03
N GLU A 40 -6.12 -4.19 -1.02
CA GLU A 40 -5.99 -3.08 -0.09
C GLU A 40 -4.62 -3.18 0.58
N SER A 41 -3.69 -2.31 0.15
CA SER A 41 -2.35 -2.26 0.67
C SER A 41 -2.39 -1.98 2.17
N LEU A 42 -1.64 -2.75 2.96
CA LEU A 42 -1.53 -2.52 4.40
C LEU A 42 -0.63 -1.31 4.73
N TYR A 43 -0.13 -0.57 3.74
CA TYR A 43 0.78 0.56 3.94
C TYR A 43 0.27 1.57 4.97
N GLN A 44 -1.02 1.93 4.92
CA GLN A 44 -1.63 2.87 5.88
C GLN A 44 -1.80 2.29 7.30
N ARG A 45 -1.71 0.95 7.43
CA ARG A 45 -1.83 0.24 8.70
C ARG A 45 -0.47 -0.01 9.36
N ILE A 46 0.63 0.27 8.68
CA ILE A 46 1.98 0.14 9.23
C ILE A 46 2.26 1.33 10.13
N ASP A 47 2.83 1.07 11.31
CA ASP A 47 3.38 2.09 12.19
C ASP A 47 4.81 2.42 11.74
N HIS A 48 4.90 3.29 10.75
CA HIS A 48 6.16 3.64 10.07
C HIS A 48 7.21 4.19 11.04
N ASP A 49 6.80 4.91 12.09
CA ASP A 49 7.73 5.50 13.06
C ASP A 49 8.46 4.48 13.91
N ASN A 50 7.87 3.30 14.09
CA ASN A 50 8.44 2.21 14.88
C ASN A 50 8.97 1.05 14.01
N VAL A 51 9.06 1.23 12.69
CA VAL A 51 9.75 0.29 11.81
C VAL A 51 11.25 0.34 12.12
N THR A 52 11.84 -0.84 12.33
CA THR A 52 13.28 -0.99 12.53
C THR A 52 13.84 -2.02 11.56
N CYS A 53 15.07 -1.79 11.08
CA CYS A 53 15.81 -2.73 10.27
C CYS A 53 17.15 -3.03 10.95
N LEU A 54 17.47 -4.31 11.16
CA LEU A 54 18.77 -4.73 11.66
C LEU A 54 19.72 -5.01 10.50
N ASN A 55 20.99 -4.65 10.67
CA ASN A 55 22.07 -4.75 9.69
C ASN A 55 21.86 -3.86 8.44
N GLU A 56 21.12 -2.75 8.55
CA GLU A 56 21.09 -1.74 7.49
C GLU A 56 22.38 -0.91 7.47
N ALA A 57 22.97 -0.70 6.29
CA ALA A 57 24.19 0.09 6.12
C ALA A 57 23.96 1.57 6.44
N GLU A 58 22.85 2.12 5.92
CA GLU A 58 22.45 3.50 6.18
C GLU A 58 21.29 3.53 7.20
N PRO A 59 21.38 4.34 8.27
CA PRO A 59 20.33 4.41 9.29
C PRO A 59 18.97 4.81 8.73
N ASN A 60 17.92 4.05 9.06
CA ASN A 60 16.54 4.22 8.60
C ASN A 60 16.32 3.92 7.10
N SER A 61 17.30 3.38 6.38
CA SER A 61 17.11 2.98 4.97
C SER A 61 16.07 1.86 4.84
N GLY A 62 16.05 0.90 5.75
CA GLY A 62 15.06 -0.19 5.77
C GLY A 62 13.63 0.30 6.05
N ARG A 63 13.46 1.41 6.78
CA ARG A 63 12.16 2.08 6.91
C ARG A 63 11.76 2.76 5.60
N SER A 64 12.72 3.41 4.93
CA SER A 64 12.46 4.21 3.72
C SER A 64 12.00 3.39 2.50
N VAL A 65 12.35 2.10 2.45
CA VAL A 65 11.96 1.19 1.37
C VAL A 65 10.52 0.67 1.49
N ILE A 66 9.87 0.86 2.65
CA ILE A 66 8.44 0.62 2.78
C ILE A 66 7.72 1.80 2.12
N LYS A 67 7.15 1.54 0.95
CA LYS A 67 6.59 2.58 0.07
C LYS A 67 5.10 2.38 -0.19
N PRO A 68 4.34 3.46 -0.45
CA PRO A 68 2.97 3.35 -0.91
C PRO A 68 2.93 2.70 -2.31
N TRP A 69 1.78 2.12 -2.67
CA TRP A 69 1.63 1.33 -3.90
C TRP A 69 1.98 2.10 -5.19
N HIS A 70 1.77 3.42 -5.22
CA HIS A 70 2.10 4.26 -6.37
C HIS A 70 3.61 4.51 -6.53
N GLU A 71 4.39 4.42 -5.44
CA GLU A 71 5.87 4.53 -5.44
C GLU A 71 6.57 3.16 -5.54
N LYS A 72 5.83 2.06 -5.76
CA LYS A 72 6.43 0.70 -5.76
C LYS A 72 7.56 0.52 -6.79
N MET A 73 7.57 1.34 -7.85
CA MET A 73 8.58 1.32 -8.92
C MET A 73 9.72 2.33 -8.70
N ASP A 74 9.72 3.09 -7.61
CA ASP A 74 10.76 4.08 -7.31
C ASP A 74 12.02 3.43 -6.71
N ASP A 75 13.11 3.37 -7.48
CA ASP A 75 14.39 2.78 -7.04
C ASP A 75 15.33 3.80 -6.35
N THR A 76 14.88 5.05 -6.11
CA THR A 76 15.71 6.05 -5.41
C THR A 76 15.89 5.73 -3.92
N LYS A 77 14.99 4.95 -3.34
CA LYS A 77 15.03 4.46 -1.96
C LYS A 77 15.34 2.97 -1.99
N PHE A 78 16.46 2.59 -1.37
CA PHE A 78 16.91 1.21 -1.26
C PHE A 78 17.49 0.97 0.13
N VAL A 79 17.73 -0.30 0.44
CA VAL A 79 18.36 -0.76 1.68
C VAL A 79 19.44 -1.74 1.31
N GLU A 80 20.65 -1.51 1.82
CA GLU A 80 21.79 -2.41 1.69
C GLU A 80 22.18 -2.90 3.07
N SER A 81 22.74 -4.10 3.14
CA SER A 81 23.26 -4.64 4.39
C SER A 81 24.67 -4.13 4.69
N ASP A 82 24.99 -3.91 5.97
CA ASP A 82 26.27 -3.31 6.40
C ASP A 82 27.43 -4.31 6.43
N ALA A 83 27.18 -5.51 6.95
CA ALA A 83 28.22 -6.52 7.19
C ALA A 83 28.03 -7.77 6.33
N ASP A 84 26.93 -8.48 6.54
CA ASP A 84 26.61 -9.76 5.88
C ASP A 84 25.31 -9.67 5.06
N GLU A 85 24.95 -10.70 4.31
CA GLU A 85 23.79 -10.73 3.40
C GLU A 85 22.40 -10.78 4.09
N GLN A 86 22.36 -10.67 5.42
CA GLN A 86 21.14 -10.87 6.21
C GLN A 86 20.56 -9.53 6.69
N LEU A 87 19.28 -9.30 6.45
CA LEU A 87 18.53 -8.17 7.00
C LEU A 87 17.33 -8.68 7.80
N ILE A 88 17.01 -8.01 8.91
CA ILE A 88 15.79 -8.28 9.67
C ILE A 88 14.94 -7.03 9.71
N PHE A 89 13.73 -7.12 9.14
CA PHE A 89 12.73 -6.05 9.20
C PHE A 89 11.73 -6.33 10.30
N ARG A 90 11.51 -5.34 11.16
CA ARG A 90 10.42 -5.35 12.13
C ARG A 90 9.38 -4.31 11.74
N ILE A 91 8.21 -4.78 11.33
CA ILE A 91 7.14 -3.96 10.77
C ILE A 91 5.94 -4.02 11.73
N PRO A 92 5.82 -3.09 12.69
CA PRO A 92 4.63 -3.02 13.54
C PRO A 92 3.43 -2.50 12.75
N PHE A 93 2.24 -3.01 13.10
CA PHE A 93 0.97 -2.51 12.57
C PHE A 93 0.22 -1.75 13.67
N THR A 94 -0.52 -0.70 13.29
CA THR A 94 -1.33 0.14 14.19
C THR A 94 -2.61 -0.54 14.67
N GLY A 95 -2.85 -1.78 14.25
CA GLY A 95 -3.98 -2.60 14.66
C GLY A 95 -3.88 -4.02 14.15
N LEU A 96 -4.91 -4.83 14.44
CA LEU A 96 -4.99 -6.19 13.93
C LEU A 96 -5.21 -6.17 12.41
N VAL A 97 -4.31 -6.84 11.68
CA VAL A 97 -4.37 -7.00 10.24
C VAL A 97 -4.32 -8.47 9.87
N LYS A 98 -4.82 -8.80 8.68
CA LYS A 98 -4.58 -10.09 8.05
C LYS A 98 -3.65 -9.88 6.86
N LEU A 99 -2.41 -10.36 6.98
CA LEU A 99 -1.48 -10.43 5.87
C LEU A 99 -2.06 -11.41 4.82
N LYS A 100 -2.10 -10.99 3.55
CA LYS A 100 -2.56 -11.82 2.41
C LYS A 100 -1.43 -12.09 1.43
N SER A 101 -0.59 -11.09 1.21
CA SER A 101 0.59 -11.18 0.38
C SER A 101 1.64 -10.19 0.87
N ILE A 102 2.89 -10.49 0.55
CA ILE A 102 4.05 -9.61 0.67
C ILE A 102 4.51 -9.29 -0.74
N THR A 103 4.75 -8.01 -1.00
CA THR A 103 5.22 -7.53 -2.29
C THR A 103 6.64 -7.03 -2.13
N LEU A 104 7.58 -7.59 -2.91
CA LEU A 104 9.00 -7.27 -2.83
C LEU A 104 9.53 -6.94 -4.22
N ARG A 105 10.35 -5.89 -4.29
CA ARG A 105 11.12 -5.50 -5.47
C ARG A 105 12.59 -5.49 -5.04
N ASN A 106 13.42 -6.17 -5.82
CA ASN A 106 14.85 -6.24 -5.59
C ASN A 106 15.58 -5.82 -6.87
N ASP A 107 16.85 -5.44 -6.73
CA ASP A 107 17.71 -5.19 -7.88
C ASP A 107 18.13 -6.51 -8.56
N SER A 108 18.61 -6.42 -9.80
CA SER A 108 19.06 -7.58 -10.56
C SER A 108 20.53 -7.88 -10.24
N GLY A 109 20.80 -8.97 -9.52
CA GLY A 109 22.18 -9.43 -9.34
C GLY A 109 22.43 -10.31 -8.13
N GLU A 110 23.71 -10.55 -7.85
CA GLU A 110 24.17 -11.42 -6.76
C GLU A 110 23.86 -10.85 -5.36
N THR A 111 23.51 -9.57 -5.27
CA THR A 111 23.15 -8.87 -4.03
C THR A 111 21.68 -8.99 -3.66
N ALA A 112 20.84 -9.54 -4.54
CA ALA A 112 19.42 -9.70 -4.28
C ALA A 112 19.16 -10.80 -3.23
N PRO A 113 18.26 -10.58 -2.27
CA PRO A 113 17.91 -11.60 -1.30
C PRO A 113 17.26 -12.79 -1.99
N ARG A 114 17.67 -14.00 -1.60
CA ARG A 114 17.19 -15.26 -2.19
C ARG A 114 16.10 -15.94 -1.38
N LYS A 115 15.98 -15.59 -0.11
CA LYS A 115 15.02 -16.20 0.81
C LYS A 115 14.39 -15.15 1.69
N MET A 116 13.09 -15.32 1.96
CA MET A 116 12.35 -14.52 2.93
C MET A 116 11.70 -15.44 3.95
N LYS A 117 11.86 -15.11 5.23
CA LYS A 117 11.20 -15.78 6.35
C LYS A 117 10.31 -14.76 7.06
N ALA A 118 9.05 -15.12 7.27
CA ALA A 118 8.12 -14.30 8.05
C ALA A 118 7.88 -14.91 9.44
N PHE A 119 7.93 -14.04 10.45
CA PHE A 119 7.63 -14.37 11.84
C PHE A 119 6.53 -13.43 12.32
N ILE A 120 5.43 -13.97 12.84
CA ILE A 120 4.32 -13.17 13.35
C ILE A 120 4.38 -13.08 14.88
N ASN A 121 4.02 -11.91 15.43
CA ASN A 121 3.90 -11.68 16.86
C ASN A 121 5.19 -12.02 17.66
N LYS A 122 6.36 -11.72 17.09
CA LYS A 122 7.66 -11.82 17.75
C LYS A 122 8.32 -10.45 17.81
N ASP A 123 8.64 -10.00 19.02
CA ASP A 123 9.34 -8.74 19.28
C ASP A 123 10.86 -8.89 19.48
N ASP A 124 11.30 -10.09 19.84
CA ASP A 124 12.69 -10.40 20.22
C ASP A 124 13.44 -11.15 19.11
N LEU A 125 13.06 -11.00 17.83
CA LEU A 125 13.74 -11.69 16.73
C LEU A 125 15.09 -11.03 16.45
N ASP A 126 16.17 -11.80 16.52
CA ASP A 126 17.54 -11.39 16.23
C ASP A 126 18.24 -12.45 15.37
N PHE A 127 19.46 -12.17 14.89
CA PHE A 127 20.17 -13.09 13.99
C PHE A 127 20.48 -14.45 14.62
N ASP A 128 20.76 -14.53 15.93
CA ASP A 128 21.07 -15.77 16.63
C ASP A 128 19.84 -16.70 16.67
N ASN A 129 18.67 -16.12 16.99
CA ASN A 129 17.44 -16.90 17.12
C ASN A 129 16.63 -17.04 15.82
N ALA A 130 16.85 -16.19 14.81
CA ALA A 130 16.13 -16.26 13.54
C ALA A 130 16.43 -17.54 12.75
N GLU A 131 17.62 -18.11 12.92
CA GLU A 131 17.99 -19.37 12.26
C GLU A 131 17.37 -20.60 12.95
N SER A 132 17.27 -20.56 14.28
CA SER A 132 16.77 -21.68 15.09
C SER A 132 15.25 -21.63 15.30
N THR A 133 14.62 -20.47 15.13
CA THR A 133 13.17 -20.31 15.25
C THR A 133 12.48 -20.77 13.97
N VAL A 134 11.44 -21.59 14.12
CA VAL A 134 10.61 -22.01 12.99
C VAL A 134 9.83 -20.79 12.46
N PRO A 135 10.02 -20.40 11.19
CA PRO A 135 9.27 -19.29 10.61
C PRO A 135 7.80 -19.67 10.46
N THR A 136 6.92 -18.67 10.52
CA THR A 136 5.50 -18.88 10.22
C THR A 136 5.34 -19.28 8.76
N GLN A 137 6.09 -18.64 7.87
CA GLN A 137 6.15 -18.90 6.44
C GLN A 137 7.55 -18.60 5.91
N GLU A 138 7.95 -19.34 4.88
CA GLU A 138 9.22 -19.19 4.18
C GLU A 138 8.96 -19.23 2.67
N TRP A 139 9.65 -18.36 1.94
CA TRP A 139 9.59 -18.29 0.48
C TRP A 139 11.00 -18.24 -0.09
N ASP A 140 11.21 -18.99 -1.17
CA ASP A 140 12.32 -18.75 -2.09
C ASP A 140 11.94 -17.56 -2.99
N LEU A 141 12.77 -16.53 -2.95
CA LEU A 141 12.56 -15.31 -3.71
C LEU A 141 13.01 -15.52 -5.16
N VAL A 142 12.22 -15.00 -6.09
CA VAL A 142 12.60 -15.01 -7.51
C VAL A 142 13.67 -13.96 -7.76
N GLU A 143 14.71 -14.34 -8.50
CA GLU A 143 15.69 -13.38 -9.00
C GLU A 143 14.98 -12.46 -9.98
N ASP A 144 14.99 -11.16 -9.67
CA ASP A 144 14.38 -10.19 -10.54
C ASP A 144 15.33 -9.87 -11.70
N THR A 145 14.87 -10.06 -12.93
CA THR A 145 15.68 -9.85 -14.15
C THR A 145 15.36 -8.53 -14.86
N HIS A 146 14.35 -7.77 -14.41
CA HIS A 146 13.81 -6.63 -15.16
C HIS A 146 13.29 -5.48 -14.28
N GLY A 147 13.69 -5.39 -13.01
CA GLY A 147 13.11 -4.51 -12.00
C GLY A 147 11.59 -4.71 -11.84
N GLN A 148 11.09 -5.94 -11.84
CA GLN A 148 9.68 -6.22 -11.60
C GLN A 148 9.38 -6.33 -10.10
N VAL A 149 8.09 -6.25 -9.80
CA VAL A 149 7.58 -6.37 -8.43
C VAL A 149 7.00 -7.78 -8.29
N ALA A 150 7.57 -8.58 -7.40
CA ALA A 150 7.11 -9.94 -7.12
C ALA A 150 6.12 -9.96 -5.94
N GLU A 151 5.03 -10.73 -6.08
CA GLU A 151 4.05 -10.95 -5.02
C GLU A 151 4.18 -12.37 -4.46
N TYR A 152 4.25 -12.47 -3.14
CA TYR A 152 4.36 -13.71 -2.38
C TYR A 152 3.13 -13.86 -1.48
N SER A 153 2.25 -14.80 -1.82
CA SER A 153 1.03 -15.05 -1.04
C SER A 153 1.33 -15.72 0.30
N THR A 154 0.52 -15.38 1.30
CA THR A 154 0.57 -15.90 2.67
C THR A 154 -0.62 -16.79 2.95
#